data_AF-A0A511KGB1-F1
#
_entry.id   AF-A0A511KGB1-F1
#
_cell.length_a   1.000
_cell.length_b   1.000
_cell.length_c   1.000
_cell.angle_alpha   90.00
_cell.angle_beta   90.00
_cell.angle_gamma   90.00
#
_symmetry.space_group_name_H-M   'P 1'
#
loop_
_entity.id
_entity.type
_entity.pdbx_description
1 polymer ?
#
loop_
_entity_poly.entity_id
_entity_poly.type
_entity_poly.pdbx_seq_one_letter_code
_entity_poly.pdbx_strand_id
1 'polypeptide(L)'
;MFHPAESQWDLPKLVEQTASTFTSLSPNNVRLFFPRSGHSLCANERFLASSSPYFETLFVSGFSEDKTLATDPAVDGDAEEPPPYTFDDSDDETDGLLGNRSLDGKKESPALACKTITVTDTAYSTYFAVLVLLVTGKVTFASGRACRSLPPPRPITRSASPRSTAIASAIAAQTAPTPPPVSAKSVYRLAHLLELDTLASLALSEIRSQLGVENVAYALYSDVAATYPEVRSAVLDFAVEKWEKIVGAEATKEMEGLAEGGQADAAGAATAMKLARRLAARIKPRRQFLRHRLIAMTAPSTTTP
;
A
#
# COMPACT_ATOMS: atom_id res chain seq x y z
N MET A 1 -13.43 20.54 -40.44
CA MET A 1 -14.10 20.74 -39.13
C MET A 1 -14.55 19.37 -38.66
N PHE A 2 -13.62 18.59 -38.09
CA PHE A 2 -13.88 17.26 -37.56
C PHE A 2 -13.91 17.41 -36.03
N HIS A 3 -15.10 17.29 -35.45
CA HIS A 3 -15.25 17.09 -34.02
C HIS A 3 -14.90 15.63 -33.71
N PRO A 4 -13.94 15.34 -32.80
CA PRO A 4 -13.84 14.01 -32.25
C PRO A 4 -14.96 13.85 -31.22
N ALA A 5 -15.78 12.82 -31.40
CA ALA A 5 -16.73 12.35 -30.42
C ALA A 5 -15.97 11.74 -29.23
N GLU A 6 -15.67 12.54 -28.22
CA GLU A 6 -15.37 12.05 -26.88
C GLU A 6 -16.67 11.54 -26.25
N SER A 7 -16.98 10.27 -26.49
CA SER A 7 -18.11 9.57 -25.87
C SER A 7 -17.74 9.21 -24.42
N GLN A 8 -18.27 9.92 -23.41
CA GLN A 8 -19.58 9.70 -22.78
C GLN A 8 -19.58 8.65 -21.65
N TRP A 9 -18.63 8.72 -20.72
CA TRP A 9 -18.78 8.11 -19.39
C TRP A 9 -18.39 9.13 -18.33
N ASP A 10 -19.36 9.50 -17.49
CA ASP A 10 -19.13 10.35 -16.32
C ASP A 10 -18.39 9.51 -15.28
N LEU A 11 -17.06 9.61 -15.28
CA LEU A 11 -16.17 8.77 -14.47
C LEU A 11 -16.51 8.76 -12.97
N PRO A 12 -16.84 9.90 -12.33
CA PRO A 12 -17.41 9.91 -10.98
C PRO A 12 -18.64 9.01 -10.81
N LYS A 13 -19.60 9.06 -11.74
CA LYS A 13 -20.78 8.19 -11.67
C LYS A 13 -20.43 6.72 -11.88
N LEU A 14 -19.49 6.43 -12.76
CA LEU A 14 -19.02 5.05 -12.97
C LEU A 14 -18.37 4.48 -11.70
N VAL A 15 -17.54 5.28 -11.02
CA VAL A 15 -16.94 4.91 -9.72
C VAL A 15 -18.04 4.63 -8.69
N GLU A 16 -19.04 5.50 -8.56
CA GLU A 16 -20.15 5.34 -7.62
C GLU A 16 -20.99 4.09 -7.90
N GLN A 17 -21.34 3.83 -9.16
CA GLN A 17 -22.10 2.65 -9.57
C GLN A 17 -21.33 1.35 -9.33
N THR A 18 -20.04 1.36 -9.67
CA THR A 18 -19.13 0.23 -9.45
C THR A 18 -19.00 -0.08 -7.96
N ALA A 19 -18.78 0.96 -7.17
CA ALA A 19 -18.61 0.84 -5.74
C ALA A 19 -19.90 0.34 -5.06
N SER A 20 -21.07 0.83 -5.48
CA SER A 20 -22.38 0.33 -5.03
C SER A 20 -22.58 -1.16 -5.36
N THR A 21 -22.12 -1.59 -6.54
CA THR A 21 -22.18 -3.00 -6.97
C THR A 21 -21.34 -3.88 -6.03
N PHE A 22 -20.13 -3.44 -5.65
CA PHE A 22 -19.27 -4.20 -4.75
C PHE A 22 -19.74 -4.20 -3.29
N THR A 23 -20.72 -3.36 -2.93
CA THR A 23 -21.36 -3.36 -1.61
C THR A 23 -22.72 -4.07 -1.58
N SER A 24 -23.16 -4.66 -2.71
CA SER A 24 -24.44 -5.37 -2.83
C SER A 24 -24.23 -6.86 -3.09
N LEU A 25 -24.99 -7.72 -2.42
CA LEU A 25 -24.95 -9.18 -2.63
C LEU A 25 -25.53 -9.60 -3.99
N SER A 26 -26.54 -8.91 -4.52
CA SER A 26 -27.07 -9.20 -5.87
C SER A 26 -26.47 -8.25 -6.90
N PRO A 27 -25.92 -8.71 -8.05
CA PRO A 27 -25.91 -10.09 -8.58
C PRO A 27 -24.60 -10.88 -8.28
N ASN A 28 -23.91 -10.54 -7.20
CA ASN A 28 -22.63 -11.12 -6.82
C ASN A 28 -22.79 -12.52 -6.19
N ASN A 29 -21.75 -13.35 -6.29
CA ASN A 29 -21.76 -14.73 -5.79
C ASN A 29 -20.52 -15.07 -4.94
N VAL A 30 -19.65 -14.10 -4.73
CA VAL A 30 -18.48 -14.20 -3.85
C VAL A 30 -18.52 -13.04 -2.84
N ARG A 31 -18.35 -13.35 -1.56
CA ARG A 31 -18.18 -12.41 -0.45
C ARG A 31 -16.72 -12.42 0.00
N LEU A 32 -16.05 -11.28 -0.03
CA LEU A 32 -14.75 -11.05 0.61
C LEU A 32 -15.02 -10.47 2.00
N PHE A 33 -14.76 -11.23 3.05
CA PHE A 33 -14.99 -10.83 4.44
C PHE A 33 -13.69 -10.36 5.08
N PHE A 34 -13.74 -9.23 5.82
CA PHE A 34 -12.59 -8.60 6.47
C PHE A 34 -12.76 -8.65 8.00
N PRO A 35 -12.20 -9.65 8.69
CA PRO A 35 -12.51 -9.90 10.11
C PRO A 35 -12.16 -8.73 11.04
N ARG A 36 -11.08 -7.97 10.76
CA ARG A 36 -10.66 -6.86 11.63
C ARG A 36 -11.66 -5.73 11.70
N SER A 37 -12.25 -5.42 10.56
CA SER A 37 -13.12 -4.27 10.41
C SER A 37 -14.59 -4.64 10.37
N GLY A 38 -14.91 -5.94 10.27
CA GLY A 38 -16.28 -6.46 10.17
C GLY A 38 -16.93 -6.24 8.80
N HIS A 39 -16.22 -5.60 7.87
CA HIS A 39 -16.77 -5.24 6.56
C HIS A 39 -16.79 -6.43 5.59
N SER A 40 -17.58 -6.28 4.52
CA SER A 40 -17.61 -7.23 3.42
C SER A 40 -17.71 -6.53 2.08
N LEU A 41 -17.02 -7.06 1.08
CA LEU A 41 -17.20 -6.71 -0.32
C LEU A 41 -17.82 -7.91 -1.03
N CYS A 42 -18.68 -7.67 -2.00
CA CYS A 42 -19.30 -8.70 -2.81
C CYS A 42 -18.83 -8.55 -4.25
N ALA A 43 -18.46 -9.63 -4.91
CA ALA A 43 -18.03 -9.60 -6.31
C ALA A 43 -18.52 -10.85 -7.06
N ASN A 44 -18.35 -10.83 -8.37
CA ASN A 44 -18.63 -11.98 -9.21
C ASN A 44 -17.37 -12.84 -9.39
N GLU A 45 -17.50 -14.16 -9.23
CA GLU A 45 -16.40 -15.13 -9.39
C GLU A 45 -15.73 -15.00 -10.76
N ARG A 46 -16.50 -14.86 -11.85
CA ARG A 46 -15.94 -14.72 -13.20
C ARG A 46 -15.14 -13.44 -13.35
N PHE A 47 -15.63 -12.34 -12.77
CA PHE A 47 -14.93 -11.07 -12.78
C PHE A 47 -13.60 -11.15 -12.02
N LEU A 48 -13.60 -11.74 -10.82
CA LEU A 48 -12.38 -11.91 -10.03
C LEU A 48 -11.38 -12.81 -10.76
N ALA A 49 -11.82 -13.97 -11.28
CA ALA A 49 -10.98 -14.88 -12.05
C ALA A 49 -10.40 -14.23 -13.32
N SER A 50 -11.21 -13.48 -14.08
CA SER A 50 -10.72 -12.82 -15.30
C SER A 50 -9.77 -11.65 -15.03
N SER A 51 -9.84 -11.06 -13.83
CA SER A 51 -9.08 -9.87 -13.50
C SER A 51 -7.77 -10.17 -12.78
N SER A 52 -7.59 -11.38 -12.24
CA SER A 52 -6.44 -11.72 -11.38
C SER A 52 -6.08 -13.21 -11.51
N PRO A 53 -4.83 -13.54 -11.90
CA PRO A 53 -4.33 -14.92 -11.94
C PRO A 53 -4.41 -15.64 -10.58
N TYR A 54 -4.23 -14.90 -9.49
CA TYR A 54 -4.41 -15.42 -8.13
C TYR A 54 -5.83 -15.96 -7.94
N PHE A 55 -6.85 -15.16 -8.26
CA PHE A 55 -8.25 -15.59 -8.12
C PHE A 55 -8.61 -16.71 -9.11
N GLU A 56 -8.10 -16.67 -10.34
CA GLU A 56 -8.26 -17.78 -11.30
C GLU A 56 -7.77 -19.09 -10.70
N THR A 57 -6.54 -19.11 -10.18
CA THR A 57 -5.94 -20.29 -9.54
C THR A 57 -6.70 -20.70 -8.29
N LEU A 58 -7.12 -19.74 -7.46
CA LEU A 58 -7.89 -19.97 -6.25
C LEU A 58 -9.23 -20.68 -6.54
N PHE A 59 -9.94 -20.27 -7.60
CA PHE A 59 -11.21 -20.89 -7.97
C PHE A 59 -11.04 -22.21 -8.74
N VAL A 60 -10.01 -22.35 -9.58
CA VAL A 60 -9.72 -23.60 -10.32
C VAL A 60 -9.24 -24.72 -9.39
N SER A 61 -8.46 -24.40 -8.36
CA SER A 61 -7.95 -25.38 -7.38
C SER A 61 -9.01 -25.98 -6.46
N GLY A 62 -10.29 -25.62 -6.66
CA GLY A 62 -11.41 -26.18 -5.91
C GLY A 62 -11.58 -25.60 -4.52
N PHE A 63 -10.89 -24.49 -4.19
CA PHE A 63 -11.10 -23.72 -2.96
C PHE A 63 -11.00 -24.60 -1.70
N SER A 64 -9.80 -25.03 -1.30
CA SER A 64 -9.62 -25.82 -0.06
C SER A 64 -9.94 -25.04 1.24
N GLU A 65 -10.38 -23.79 1.15
CA GLU A 65 -10.96 -23.00 2.25
C GLU A 65 -12.49 -23.13 2.33
N ASP A 66 -13.10 -24.16 1.72
CA ASP A 66 -14.55 -24.41 1.76
C ASP A 66 -15.02 -24.80 3.18
N LYS A 67 -15.17 -23.80 4.06
CA LYS A 67 -16.20 -23.81 5.09
C LYS A 67 -17.49 -23.31 4.45
N THR A 68 -18.15 -24.22 3.74
CA THR A 68 -19.54 -24.04 3.33
C THR A 68 -20.39 -23.77 4.58
N LEU A 69 -21.19 -22.71 4.54
CA LEU A 69 -22.19 -22.33 5.55
C LEU A 69 -21.64 -22.10 6.96
N ALA A 70 -20.78 -21.09 7.14
CA ALA A 70 -20.77 -20.41 8.41
C ALA A 70 -21.99 -19.48 8.47
N THR A 71 -22.97 -19.85 9.29
CA THR A 71 -23.85 -18.89 9.97
C THR A 71 -23.02 -17.67 10.35
N ASP A 72 -23.53 -16.47 10.12
CA ASP A 72 -22.87 -15.23 10.54
C ASP A 72 -22.25 -15.44 11.92
N PRO A 73 -20.96 -15.16 12.13
CA PRO A 73 -20.37 -15.29 13.45
C PRO A 73 -21.18 -14.37 14.36
N ALA A 74 -22.08 -14.98 15.12
CA ALA A 74 -22.86 -14.28 16.11
C ALA A 74 -21.85 -13.52 16.97
N VAL A 75 -22.08 -12.23 17.11
CA VAL A 75 -21.37 -11.37 18.06
C VAL A 75 -21.83 -11.75 19.47
N ASP A 76 -21.54 -12.98 19.86
CA ASP A 76 -21.85 -13.55 21.17
C ASP A 76 -20.67 -14.41 21.63
N GLY A 77 -19.84 -13.81 22.47
CA GLY A 77 -18.88 -14.48 23.34
C GLY A 77 -17.51 -14.79 22.74
N ASP A 78 -16.50 -14.01 23.14
CA ASP A 78 -15.06 -14.27 22.97
C ASP A 78 -14.57 -14.43 21.51
N ALA A 79 -14.73 -13.38 20.70
CA ALA A 79 -14.00 -13.27 19.44
C ALA A 79 -12.50 -13.07 19.75
N GLU A 80 -11.70 -14.10 19.51
CA GLU A 80 -10.24 -14.01 19.52
C GLU A 80 -9.80 -12.90 18.56
N GLU A 81 -9.08 -11.90 19.09
CA GLU A 81 -8.63 -10.76 18.27
C GLU A 81 -7.78 -11.32 17.11
N PRO A 82 -8.09 -10.97 15.84
CA PRO A 82 -7.35 -11.52 14.71
C PRO A 82 -5.85 -11.20 14.85
N PRO A 83 -4.95 -12.16 14.55
CA PRO A 83 -3.51 -11.98 14.70
C PRO A 83 -3.09 -10.70 13.97
N PRO A 84 -2.10 -9.91 14.40
CA PRO A 84 -1.74 -8.65 13.74
C PRO A 84 -1.40 -8.86 12.26
N TYR A 85 -1.59 -7.84 11.42
CA TYR A 85 -1.21 -7.94 10.02
C TYR A 85 0.28 -8.30 9.92
N THR A 86 0.62 -9.12 8.93
CA THR A 86 2.02 -9.43 8.60
C THR A 86 2.84 -8.19 8.21
N PHE A 87 2.15 -7.10 7.89
CA PHE A 87 2.70 -5.82 7.46
C PHE A 87 1.83 -4.67 7.97
N ASP A 88 2.39 -3.48 8.09
CA ASP A 88 1.66 -2.27 8.46
C ASP A 88 0.80 -1.76 7.29
N ASP A 89 -0.49 -2.10 7.32
CA ASP A 89 -1.46 -1.54 6.38
C ASP A 89 -2.04 -0.22 6.93
N SER A 90 -1.47 0.91 6.50
CA SER A 90 -1.90 2.24 6.92
C SER A 90 -3.33 2.61 6.53
N ASP A 91 -3.96 1.82 5.65
CA ASP A 91 -5.36 2.02 5.28
C ASP A 91 -6.32 1.44 6.34
N ASP A 92 -5.88 0.57 7.25
CA ASP A 92 -6.71 -0.01 8.33
C ASP A 92 -7.28 1.06 9.29
N GLU A 93 -6.53 2.15 9.54
CA GLU A 93 -7.03 3.31 10.30
C GLU A 93 -8.29 3.92 9.67
N THR A 94 -8.45 3.76 8.35
CA THR A 94 -9.60 4.24 7.57
C THR A 94 -10.82 3.36 7.78
N ASP A 95 -10.62 2.04 7.87
CA ASP A 95 -11.71 1.08 7.96
C ASP A 95 -12.51 1.25 9.25
N GLY A 96 -11.82 1.57 10.34
CA GLY A 96 -12.45 1.93 11.62
C GLY A 96 -13.33 3.19 11.55
N LEU A 97 -13.11 4.07 10.56
CA LEU A 97 -13.93 5.27 10.33
C LEU A 97 -15.12 5.02 9.41
N LEU A 98 -15.10 3.96 8.60
CA LEU A 98 -16.14 3.71 7.59
C LEU A 98 -17.48 3.26 8.18
N GLY A 99 -17.54 3.04 9.49
CA GLY A 99 -18.72 2.64 10.27
C GLY A 99 -19.19 1.25 9.91
N ASN A 100 -19.61 0.42 10.86
CA ASN A 100 -19.97 -0.97 10.58
C ASN A 100 -21.24 -1.03 9.71
N ARG A 101 -21.09 -0.97 8.38
CA ARG A 101 -22.17 -1.28 7.43
C ARG A 101 -22.18 -2.78 7.23
N SER A 102 -22.37 -3.52 8.33
CA SER A 102 -22.68 -4.93 8.22
C SER A 102 -23.90 -5.05 7.31
N LEU A 103 -23.89 -6.01 6.40
CA LEU A 103 -25.03 -6.32 5.53
C LEU A 103 -26.22 -6.93 6.32
N ASP A 104 -26.32 -6.62 7.62
CA ASP A 104 -27.24 -7.23 8.57
C ASP A 104 -28.49 -6.38 8.73
N GLY A 105 -29.55 -6.88 8.12
CA GLY A 105 -30.91 -6.37 8.29
C GLY A 105 -31.96 -7.04 7.40
N LYS A 106 -31.57 -7.87 6.44
CA LYS A 106 -32.51 -8.76 5.74
C LYS A 106 -32.13 -10.21 5.96
N LYS A 107 -32.94 -10.89 6.77
CA LYS A 107 -33.18 -12.34 6.66
C LYS A 107 -33.50 -12.64 5.19
N GLU A 108 -32.51 -13.04 4.40
CA GLU A 108 -32.74 -13.48 3.04
C GLU A 108 -32.96 -14.99 3.02
N SER A 109 -34.12 -15.35 2.47
CA SER A 109 -34.58 -16.68 2.06
C SER A 109 -33.52 -17.41 1.22
N PRO A 110 -33.60 -18.75 1.04
CA PRO A 110 -32.46 -19.61 0.79
C PRO A 110 -31.68 -19.16 -0.46
N ALA A 111 -30.60 -18.44 -0.20
CA ALA A 111 -29.83 -17.71 -1.18
C ALA A 111 -29.02 -18.68 -2.05
N LEU A 112 -28.81 -18.29 -3.31
CA LEU A 112 -27.77 -18.85 -4.16
C LEU A 112 -26.49 -19.03 -3.32
N ALA A 113 -25.84 -20.18 -3.42
CA ALA A 113 -24.62 -20.49 -2.66
C ALA A 113 -23.56 -19.39 -2.91
N CYS A 114 -23.43 -18.46 -1.97
CA CYS A 114 -22.45 -17.39 -2.01
C CYS A 114 -21.15 -17.90 -1.37
N LYS A 115 -20.06 -17.91 -2.14
CA LYS A 115 -18.75 -18.35 -1.65
C LYS A 115 -18.16 -17.24 -0.77
N THR A 116 -17.64 -17.55 0.41
CA THR A 116 -16.99 -16.55 1.28
C THR A 116 -15.48 -16.78 1.28
N ILE A 117 -14.72 -15.72 1.00
CA ILE A 117 -13.26 -15.66 1.11
C ILE A 117 -12.92 -14.76 2.29
N THR A 118 -12.10 -15.25 3.22
CA THR A 118 -11.66 -14.43 4.37
C THR A 118 -10.36 -13.72 4.05
N VAL A 119 -10.36 -12.39 4.10
CA VAL A 119 -9.18 -11.56 3.83
C VAL A 119 -8.57 -11.11 5.16
N THR A 120 -7.37 -11.62 5.48
CA THR A 120 -6.71 -11.39 6.78
C THR A 120 -5.53 -10.42 6.73
N ASP A 121 -4.92 -10.24 5.56
CA ASP A 121 -3.63 -9.54 5.39
C ASP A 121 -3.73 -8.19 4.63
N THR A 122 -4.93 -7.67 4.44
CA THR A 122 -5.16 -6.39 3.75
C THR A 122 -6.42 -5.70 4.27
N ALA A 123 -6.37 -4.37 4.39
CA ALA A 123 -7.50 -3.54 4.79
C ALA A 123 -8.64 -3.60 3.76
N TYR A 124 -9.87 -3.46 4.25
CA TYR A 124 -11.10 -3.37 3.45
C TYR A 124 -11.01 -2.21 2.45
N SER A 125 -10.60 -1.02 2.90
CA SER A 125 -10.50 0.17 2.03
C SER A 125 -9.51 0.00 0.89
N THR A 126 -8.36 -0.63 1.13
CA THR A 126 -7.39 -0.97 0.08
C THR A 126 -8.00 -1.90 -0.95
N TYR A 127 -8.65 -2.99 -0.50
CA TYR A 127 -9.31 -3.94 -1.40
C TYR A 127 -10.43 -3.30 -2.21
N PHE A 128 -11.25 -2.46 -1.55
CA PHE A 128 -12.36 -1.75 -2.17
C PHE A 128 -11.87 -0.83 -3.30
N ALA A 129 -10.80 -0.07 -3.04
CA ALA A 129 -10.19 0.79 -4.06
C ALA A 129 -9.64 -0.01 -5.24
N VAL A 130 -9.02 -1.17 -4.99
CA VAL A 130 -8.49 -2.02 -6.06
C VAL A 130 -9.61 -2.64 -6.90
N LEU A 131 -10.69 -3.16 -6.30
CA LEU A 131 -11.82 -3.69 -7.06
C LEU A 131 -12.48 -2.61 -7.94
N VAL A 132 -12.65 -1.40 -7.42
CA VAL A 132 -13.17 -0.27 -8.20
C VAL A 132 -12.19 0.12 -9.32
N LEU A 133 -10.88 0.09 -9.08
CA LEU A 133 -9.87 0.34 -10.12
C LEU A 133 -9.93 -0.73 -11.22
N LEU A 134 -10.14 -2.01 -10.90
CA LEU A 134 -10.20 -3.06 -11.91
C LEU A 134 -11.33 -2.85 -12.93
N VAL A 135 -12.41 -2.16 -12.54
CA VAL A 135 -13.52 -1.81 -13.44
C VAL A 135 -13.32 -0.44 -14.10
N THR A 136 -12.86 0.55 -13.34
CA THR A 136 -12.83 1.96 -13.78
C THR A 136 -11.49 2.42 -14.33
N GLY A 137 -10.44 1.64 -14.13
CA GLY A 137 -9.05 2.02 -14.40
C GLY A 137 -8.50 3.12 -13.49
N LYS A 138 -9.23 3.53 -12.43
CA LYS A 138 -8.86 4.68 -11.59
C LYS A 138 -8.73 4.33 -10.12
N VAL A 139 -7.63 4.77 -9.52
CA VAL A 139 -7.36 4.74 -8.09
C VAL A 139 -6.94 6.13 -7.64
N THR A 140 -7.38 6.51 -6.44
CA THR A 140 -6.95 7.74 -5.79
C THR A 140 -5.97 7.37 -4.69
N PHE A 141 -4.72 7.80 -4.83
CA PHE A 141 -3.72 7.58 -3.79
C PHE A 141 -3.80 8.67 -2.72
N ALA A 142 -3.62 8.26 -1.47
CA ALA A 142 -3.44 9.18 -0.36
C ALA A 142 -2.02 9.77 -0.38
N SER A 143 -1.87 10.96 0.20
CA SER A 143 -0.58 11.64 0.31
C SER A 143 0.39 10.87 1.20
N GLY A 144 1.62 10.64 0.72
CA GLY A 144 2.66 9.91 1.45
C GLY A 144 3.12 10.54 2.77
N ARG A 145 2.82 11.82 3.01
CA ARG A 145 3.03 12.48 4.32
C ARG A 145 2.08 11.96 5.39
N ALA A 146 0.91 11.50 4.97
CA ALA A 146 -0.14 10.98 5.83
C ALA A 146 0.08 9.49 6.18
N CYS A 147 0.85 8.76 5.38
CA CYS A 147 1.20 7.34 5.60
C CYS A 147 2.58 7.16 6.26
N ARG A 148 2.91 8.02 7.23
CA ARG A 148 4.10 7.87 8.08
C ARG A 148 3.90 6.64 8.96
N SER A 149 4.80 5.67 8.80
CA SER A 149 4.78 4.41 9.52
C SER A 149 6.08 4.32 10.31
N LEU A 150 5.98 4.25 11.64
CA LEU A 150 7.12 3.95 12.49
C LEU A 150 7.36 2.43 12.46
N PRO A 151 8.61 1.95 12.40
CA PRO A 151 8.85 0.53 12.59
C PRO A 151 8.34 0.13 13.99
N PRO A 152 7.77 -1.08 14.16
CA PRO A 152 7.38 -1.58 15.47
C PRO A 152 8.60 -1.74 16.40
N PRO A 153 8.45 -1.62 17.74
CA PRO A 153 7.23 -1.40 18.53
C PRO A 153 6.78 0.06 18.62
N ARG A 154 5.46 0.31 18.45
CA ARG A 154 4.87 1.65 18.51
C ARG A 154 4.31 1.97 19.90
N PRO A 155 4.44 3.21 20.40
CA PRO A 155 3.61 3.66 21.51
C PRO A 155 2.14 3.68 21.07
N ILE A 156 1.26 3.04 21.85
CA ILE A 156 -0.20 2.85 21.60
C ILE A 156 -0.98 4.17 21.71
N THR A 157 -0.34 5.33 21.57
CA THR A 157 -1.04 6.61 21.57
C THR A 157 -1.76 6.77 20.23
N ARG A 158 -3.02 6.33 20.17
CA ARG A 158 -3.99 6.58 19.08
C ARG A 158 -4.35 8.07 18.96
N SER A 159 -3.34 8.93 18.82
CA SER A 159 -3.56 10.30 18.40
C SER A 159 -4.09 10.29 16.97
N ALA A 160 -5.12 11.10 16.69
CA ALA A 160 -5.67 11.22 15.34
C ALA A 160 -4.56 11.64 14.37
N SER A 161 -4.17 10.73 13.47
CA SER A 161 -3.18 11.04 12.44
C SER A 161 -3.74 12.14 11.52
N PRO A 162 -2.90 13.02 10.94
CA PRO A 162 -3.35 13.97 9.92
C PRO A 162 -4.10 13.29 8.76
N ARG A 163 -3.76 12.02 8.51
CA ARG A 163 -4.45 11.11 7.59
C ARG A 163 -5.89 10.84 8.02
N SER A 164 -6.07 10.35 9.25
CA SER A 164 -7.38 10.01 9.83
C SER A 164 -8.36 11.19 9.73
N THR A 165 -7.93 12.42 10.04
CA THR A 165 -8.76 13.62 9.95
C THR A 165 -9.17 13.96 8.51
N ALA A 166 -8.22 13.90 7.56
CA ALA A 166 -8.49 14.18 6.15
C ALA A 166 -9.47 13.15 5.56
N ILE A 167 -9.31 11.89 5.94
CA ILE A 167 -10.18 10.78 5.53
C ILE A 167 -11.56 10.92 6.16
N ALA A 168 -11.66 11.22 7.45
CA ALA A 168 -12.94 11.44 8.12
C ALA A 168 -13.76 12.57 7.45
N SER A 169 -13.08 13.66 7.07
CA SER A 169 -13.71 14.76 6.33
C SER A 169 -14.14 14.34 4.92
N ALA A 170 -13.33 13.55 4.23
CA ALA A 170 -13.68 13.00 2.91
C ALA A 170 -14.86 12.01 2.98
N ILE A 171 -14.95 11.19 4.03
CA ILE A 171 -16.07 10.26 4.26
C ILE A 171 -17.34 11.05 4.59
N ALA A 172 -17.26 12.06 5.48
CA ALA A 172 -18.41 12.88 5.86
C ALA A 172 -19.00 13.67 4.69
N ALA A 173 -18.18 14.03 3.69
CA ALA A 173 -18.63 14.72 2.48
C ALA A 173 -19.26 13.79 1.43
N GLN A 174 -19.15 12.47 1.58
CA GLN A 174 -19.65 11.51 0.60
C GLN A 174 -21.13 11.16 0.84
N THR A 175 -21.93 11.27 -0.21
CA THR A 175 -23.35 10.86 -0.21
C THR A 175 -23.55 9.42 -0.68
N ALA A 176 -22.50 8.78 -1.20
CA ALA A 176 -22.52 7.43 -1.79
C ALA A 176 -21.27 6.64 -1.37
N PRO A 177 -21.29 5.30 -1.42
CA PRO A 177 -20.13 4.50 -1.07
C PRO A 177 -19.09 4.64 -2.17
N THR A 178 -18.07 5.48 -1.98
CA THR A 178 -16.89 5.51 -2.85
C THR A 178 -15.65 5.11 -2.06
N PRO A 179 -14.65 4.46 -2.70
CA PRO A 179 -13.44 4.08 -1.99
C PRO A 179 -12.69 5.33 -1.52
N PRO A 180 -12.23 5.38 -0.26
CA PRO A 180 -11.39 6.47 0.22
C PRO A 180 -10.03 6.45 -0.49
N PRO A 181 -9.25 7.54 -0.43
CA PRO A 181 -7.87 7.53 -0.91
C PRO A 181 -7.01 6.51 -0.16
N VAL A 182 -6.27 5.68 -0.89
CA VAL A 182 -5.52 4.53 -0.34
C VAL A 182 -4.00 4.72 -0.42
N SER A 183 -3.27 4.04 0.45
CA SER A 183 -1.81 4.07 0.50
C SER A 183 -1.21 3.35 -0.69
N ALA A 184 -0.29 4.00 -1.41
CA ALA A 184 0.41 3.37 -2.53
C ALA A 184 1.20 2.11 -2.11
N LYS A 185 1.64 2.05 -0.85
CA LYS A 185 2.32 0.86 -0.29
C LYS A 185 1.37 -0.33 -0.14
N SER A 186 0.19 -0.10 0.42
CA SER A 186 -0.85 -1.12 0.60
C SER A 186 -1.35 -1.63 -0.75
N VAL A 187 -1.58 -0.72 -1.70
CA VAL A 187 -1.94 -1.08 -3.08
C VAL A 187 -0.83 -1.88 -3.77
N TYR A 188 0.44 -1.49 -3.62
CA TYR A 188 1.57 -2.24 -4.20
C TYR A 188 1.64 -3.67 -3.67
N ARG A 189 1.43 -3.85 -2.35
CA ARG A 189 1.39 -5.18 -1.71
C ARG A 189 0.23 -6.02 -2.22
N LEU A 190 -0.97 -5.44 -2.25
CA LEU A 190 -2.16 -6.14 -2.73
C LEU A 190 -2.02 -6.51 -4.22
N ALA A 191 -1.42 -5.62 -5.02
CA ALA A 191 -1.16 -5.88 -6.43
C ALA A 191 -0.20 -7.06 -6.63
N HIS A 192 0.84 -7.19 -5.81
CA HIS A 192 1.71 -8.38 -5.83
C HIS A 192 0.97 -9.66 -5.42
N LEU A 193 0.14 -9.60 -4.37
CA LEU A 193 -0.66 -10.74 -3.93
C LEU A 193 -1.65 -11.21 -5.01
N LEU A 194 -2.31 -10.26 -5.68
CA LEU A 194 -3.29 -10.53 -6.72
C LEU A 194 -2.68 -10.72 -8.12
N GLU A 195 -1.35 -10.69 -8.23
CA GLU A 195 -0.60 -10.81 -9.49
C GLU A 195 -1.03 -9.78 -10.56
N LEU A 196 -1.16 -8.52 -10.13
CA LEU A 196 -1.58 -7.37 -10.94
C LEU A 196 -0.38 -6.47 -11.30
N ASP A 197 0.48 -6.92 -12.21
CA ASP A 197 1.76 -6.27 -12.55
C ASP A 197 1.64 -4.80 -12.97
N THR A 198 0.58 -4.46 -13.72
CA THR A 198 0.32 -3.08 -14.17
C THR A 198 -0.03 -2.17 -12.99
N LEU A 199 -0.83 -2.66 -12.04
CA LEU A 199 -1.17 -1.95 -10.81
C LEU A 199 0.03 -1.83 -9.88
N ALA A 200 0.84 -2.89 -9.76
CA ALA A 200 2.08 -2.86 -8.99
C ALA A 200 3.04 -1.80 -9.56
N SER A 201 3.16 -1.71 -10.89
CA SER A 201 3.98 -0.69 -11.55
C SER A 201 3.46 0.73 -11.29
N LEU A 202 2.14 0.94 -11.37
CA LEU A 202 1.50 2.22 -11.07
C LEU A 202 1.74 2.64 -9.61
N ALA A 203 1.53 1.72 -8.67
CA ALA A 203 1.73 1.97 -7.25
C ALA A 203 3.21 2.24 -6.93
N LEU A 204 4.16 1.56 -7.58
CA LEU A 204 5.59 1.84 -7.43
C LEU A 204 5.97 3.23 -7.95
N SER A 205 5.39 3.65 -9.08
CA SER A 205 5.58 4.99 -9.60
C SER A 205 5.08 6.05 -8.62
N GLU A 206 3.93 5.80 -7.97
CA GLU A 206 3.41 6.69 -6.95
C GLU A 206 4.25 6.67 -5.67
N ILE A 207 4.72 5.52 -5.22
CA ILE A 207 5.65 5.44 -4.09
C ILE A 207 6.88 6.32 -4.37
N ARG A 208 7.44 6.27 -5.59
CA ARG A 208 8.57 7.11 -6.01
C ARG A 208 8.23 8.59 -6.02
N SER A 209 7.06 8.98 -6.53
CA SER A 209 6.63 10.38 -6.63
C SER A 209 6.46 11.01 -5.24
N GLN A 210 6.08 10.21 -4.25
CA GLN A 210 5.84 10.64 -2.88
C GLN A 210 7.09 10.65 -1.98
N LEU A 211 8.25 10.20 -2.48
CA LEU A 211 9.49 10.23 -1.68
C LEU A 211 9.97 11.66 -1.42
N GLY A 212 10.20 11.96 -0.15
CA GLY A 212 10.63 13.25 0.36
C GLY A 212 11.68 13.10 1.46
N VAL A 213 12.37 14.19 1.78
CA VAL A 213 13.38 14.22 2.85
C VAL A 213 12.73 13.91 4.21
N GLU A 214 11.46 14.26 4.36
CA GLU A 214 10.65 14.09 5.57
C GLU A 214 10.14 12.66 5.81
N ASN A 215 10.16 11.78 4.79
CA ASN A 215 9.55 10.45 4.87
C ASN A 215 10.47 9.30 4.42
N VAL A 216 11.55 9.59 3.71
CA VAL A 216 12.46 8.56 3.14
C VAL A 216 13.06 7.66 4.22
N ALA A 217 13.36 8.17 5.41
CA ALA A 217 13.90 7.35 6.50
C ALA A 217 12.89 6.26 6.93
N TYR A 218 11.63 6.63 7.16
CA TYR A 218 10.57 5.64 7.45
C TYR A 218 10.35 4.68 6.29
N ALA A 219 10.45 5.15 5.04
CA ALA A 219 10.32 4.29 3.88
C ALA A 219 11.47 3.26 3.77
N LEU A 220 12.71 3.65 4.09
CA LEU A 220 13.88 2.76 4.03
C LEU A 220 13.72 1.56 4.97
N TYR A 221 13.24 1.83 6.17
CA TYR A 221 13.11 0.83 7.23
C TYR A 221 11.69 0.28 7.36
N SER A 222 10.87 0.47 6.32
CA SER A 222 9.55 -0.17 6.25
C SER A 222 9.67 -1.65 5.90
N ASP A 223 8.71 -2.43 6.38
CA ASP A 223 8.40 -3.81 6.00
C ASP A 223 8.25 -4.00 4.47
N VAL A 224 7.66 -3.03 3.77
CA VAL A 224 7.53 -3.05 2.31
C VAL A 224 8.91 -2.94 1.64
N ALA A 225 9.78 -2.05 2.12
CA ALA A 225 11.16 -2.01 1.61
C ALA A 225 11.99 -3.22 2.06
N ALA A 226 11.67 -3.85 3.20
CA ALA A 226 12.30 -5.11 3.59
C ALA A 226 11.93 -6.26 2.64
N THR A 227 10.67 -6.34 2.24
CA THR A 227 10.15 -7.45 1.43
C THR A 227 10.38 -7.26 -0.06
N TYR A 228 10.08 -6.08 -0.61
CA TYR A 228 10.06 -5.85 -2.05
C TYR A 228 11.35 -5.16 -2.52
N PRO A 229 12.23 -5.87 -3.27
CA PRO A 229 13.53 -5.33 -3.67
C PRO A 229 13.44 -4.07 -4.55
N GLU A 230 12.40 -3.96 -5.36
CA GLU A 230 12.17 -2.85 -6.28
C GLU A 230 11.82 -1.56 -5.53
N VAL A 231 10.92 -1.66 -4.55
CA VAL A 231 10.61 -0.57 -3.61
C VAL A 231 11.88 -0.17 -2.87
N ARG A 232 12.59 -1.15 -2.28
CA ARG A 232 13.85 -0.87 -1.57
C ARG A 232 14.87 -0.16 -2.44
N SER A 233 15.04 -0.58 -3.68
CA SER A 233 16.00 0.08 -4.58
C SER A 233 15.59 1.52 -4.85
N ALA A 234 14.31 1.76 -5.15
CA ALA A 234 13.79 3.10 -5.41
C ALA A 234 14.01 4.05 -4.21
N VAL A 235 13.72 3.58 -2.99
CA VAL A 235 13.94 4.38 -1.78
C VAL A 235 15.42 4.61 -1.52
N LEU A 236 16.27 3.58 -1.68
CA LEU A 236 17.72 3.71 -1.54
C LEU A 236 18.33 4.69 -2.56
N ASP A 237 17.87 4.67 -3.80
CA ASP A 237 18.36 5.58 -4.85
C ASP A 237 18.05 7.04 -4.50
N PHE A 238 16.81 7.33 -4.07
CA PHE A 238 16.44 8.65 -3.59
C PHE A 238 17.24 9.07 -2.35
N ALA A 239 17.42 8.15 -1.39
CA ALA A 239 18.17 8.41 -0.16
C ALA A 239 19.63 8.74 -0.44
N VAL A 240 20.25 7.98 -1.34
CA VAL A 240 21.64 8.21 -1.76
C VAL A 240 21.76 9.53 -2.49
N GLU A 241 20.82 9.90 -3.36
CA GLU A 241 20.84 11.18 -4.09
C GLU A 241 20.77 12.39 -3.14
N LYS A 242 19.81 12.38 -2.21
CA LYS A 242 19.53 13.49 -1.28
C LYS A 242 20.19 13.35 0.09
N TRP A 243 21.18 12.47 0.23
CA TRP A 243 21.80 12.09 1.52
C TRP A 243 22.15 13.27 2.45
N GLU A 244 22.77 14.32 1.91
CA GLU A 244 23.18 15.51 2.69
C GLU A 244 22.00 16.22 3.38
N LYS A 245 20.79 16.16 2.80
CA LYS A 245 19.58 16.72 3.41
C LYS A 245 18.92 15.74 4.39
N ILE A 246 19.05 14.44 4.14
CA ILE A 246 18.39 13.38 4.91
C ILE A 246 19.09 13.13 6.24
N VAL A 247 20.43 13.17 6.27
CA VAL A 247 21.19 12.87 7.50
C VAL A 247 20.82 13.79 8.68
N GLY A 248 20.42 15.03 8.42
CA GLY A 248 19.97 15.97 9.45
C GLY A 248 18.46 15.98 9.71
N ALA A 249 17.68 15.23 8.93
CA ALA A 249 16.22 15.26 9.01
C ALA A 249 15.71 14.59 10.30
N GLU A 250 14.59 15.11 10.81
CA GLU A 250 13.93 14.56 12.01
C GLU A 250 13.62 13.07 11.87
N ALA A 251 13.14 12.65 10.70
CA ALA A 251 12.82 11.25 10.42
C ALA A 251 14.05 10.33 10.55
N THR A 252 15.24 10.80 10.19
CA THR A 252 16.48 10.02 10.34
C THR A 252 16.86 9.89 11.81
N LYS A 253 16.79 10.98 12.57
CA LYS A 253 17.09 10.98 14.02
C LYS A 253 16.15 10.06 14.80
N GLU A 254 14.86 10.06 14.43
CA GLU A 254 13.88 9.16 15.05
C GLU A 254 14.23 7.69 14.76
N MET A 255 14.56 7.36 13.52
CA MET A 255 14.99 6.01 13.14
C MET A 255 16.30 5.59 13.82
N GLU A 256 17.25 6.52 14.01
CA GLU A 256 18.49 6.29 14.76
C GLU A 256 18.19 5.97 16.23
N GLY A 257 17.31 6.73 16.88
CA GLY A 257 16.90 6.48 18.26
C GLY A 257 16.25 5.11 18.46
N LEU A 258 15.43 4.65 17.50
CA LEU A 258 14.84 3.30 17.54
C LEU A 258 15.91 2.21 17.39
N ALA A 259 16.90 2.43 16.51
CA ALA A 259 18.01 1.49 16.33
C ALA A 259 18.90 1.40 17.58
N GLU A 260 19.23 2.53 18.20
CA GLU A 260 19.98 2.59 19.47
C GLU A 260 19.21 1.92 20.62
N GLY A 261 17.88 2.02 20.61
CA GLY A 261 16.98 1.32 21.53
C GLY A 261 16.87 -0.19 21.32
N GLY A 262 17.63 -0.78 20.38
CA GLY A 262 17.65 -2.22 20.13
C GLY A 262 16.50 -2.75 19.27
N GLN A 263 15.78 -1.88 18.58
CA GLN A 263 14.60 -2.23 17.76
C GLN A 263 14.95 -2.41 16.27
N ALA A 264 16.25 -2.36 15.92
CA ALA A 264 16.71 -2.65 14.57
C ALA A 264 16.70 -4.16 14.31
N ASP A 265 15.82 -4.61 13.43
CA ASP A 265 15.75 -5.99 12.98
C ASP A 265 16.81 -6.32 11.90
N ALA A 266 16.89 -7.60 11.52
CA ALA A 266 17.84 -8.06 10.51
C ALA A 266 17.59 -7.40 9.14
N ALA A 267 16.33 -7.07 8.82
CA ALA A 267 15.98 -6.38 7.59
C ALA A 267 16.49 -4.94 7.57
N GLY A 268 16.33 -4.20 8.67
CA GLY A 268 16.86 -2.86 8.87
C GLY A 268 18.38 -2.83 8.76
N ALA A 269 19.08 -3.78 9.40
CA ALA A 269 20.54 -3.91 9.27
C ALA A 269 20.96 -4.17 7.81
N ALA A 270 20.27 -5.05 7.08
CA ALA A 270 20.53 -5.32 5.68
C ALA A 270 20.32 -4.07 4.79
N THR A 271 19.28 -3.27 5.06
CA THR A 271 19.03 -1.99 4.38
C THR A 271 20.15 -0.98 4.68
N ALA A 272 20.56 -0.83 5.94
CA ALA A 272 21.65 0.05 6.34
C ALA A 272 22.98 -0.33 5.64
N MET A 273 23.30 -1.63 5.55
CA MET A 273 24.46 -2.10 4.79
C MET A 273 24.38 -1.76 3.30
N LYS A 274 23.21 -1.91 2.67
CA LYS A 274 23.00 -1.56 1.26
C LYS A 274 23.17 -0.06 1.03
N LEU A 275 22.63 0.75 1.93
CA LEU A 275 22.79 2.21 1.92
C LEU A 275 24.26 2.62 2.04
N ALA A 276 24.97 2.07 3.02
CA ALA A 276 26.40 2.33 3.22
C ALA A 276 27.24 1.97 1.99
N ARG A 277 26.95 0.82 1.35
CA ARG A 277 27.61 0.41 0.09
C ARG A 277 27.36 1.41 -1.04
N ARG A 278 26.12 1.86 -1.24
CA ARG A 278 25.79 2.84 -2.30
C ARG A 278 26.41 4.21 -2.04
N LEU A 279 26.43 4.67 -0.79
CA LEU A 279 27.10 5.92 -0.40
C LEU A 279 28.62 5.85 -0.62
N ALA A 280 29.26 4.75 -0.24
CA ALA A 280 30.69 4.53 -0.49
C ALA A 280 31.02 4.53 -1.99
N ALA A 281 30.15 3.92 -2.81
CA ALA A 281 30.28 3.94 -4.26
C ALA A 281 30.14 5.36 -4.85
N ARG A 282 29.31 6.23 -4.26
CA ARG A 282 29.19 7.65 -4.65
C ARG A 282 30.47 8.46 -4.35
N ILE A 283 31.22 8.10 -3.31
CA ILE A 283 32.43 8.82 -2.87
C ILE A 283 33.67 8.43 -3.69
N LYS A 284 33.82 7.15 -4.07
CA LYS A 284 34.96 6.65 -4.86
C LYS A 284 35.26 7.45 -6.14
N PRO A 285 34.30 7.80 -7.02
CA PRO A 285 34.58 8.56 -8.24
C PRO A 285 35.08 9.98 -7.93
N ARG A 286 34.57 10.64 -6.89
CA ARG A 286 35.05 12.00 -6.49
C ARG A 286 36.53 12.01 -6.09
N ARG A 287 37.02 10.97 -5.42
CA ARG A 287 38.44 10.87 -5.01
C ARG A 287 39.38 10.55 -6.18
N GLN A 288 38.93 9.79 -7.15
CA GLN A 288 39.73 9.45 -8.35
C GLN A 288 39.93 10.69 -9.23
N PHE A 289 38.89 11.50 -9.43
CA PHE A 289 38.99 12.79 -10.14
C PHE A 289 39.93 13.79 -9.44
N LEU A 290 39.89 13.89 -8.11
CA LEU A 290 40.79 14.78 -7.35
C LEU A 290 42.26 14.35 -7.42
N ARG A 291 42.54 13.03 -7.39
CA ARG A 291 43.90 12.51 -7.57
C ARG A 291 44.45 12.78 -8.97
N HIS A 292 43.67 12.58 -10.03
CA HIS A 292 44.11 12.90 -11.39
C HIS A 292 44.38 14.39 -11.60
N ARG A 293 43.59 15.26 -10.97
CA ARG A 293 43.78 16.72 -11.06
C ARG A 293 44.99 17.21 -10.28
N LEU A 294 45.29 16.61 -9.13
CA LEU A 294 46.49 16.95 -8.33
C LEU A 294 47.78 16.51 -9.04
N ILE A 295 47.77 15.36 -9.73
CA ILE A 295 48.91 14.86 -10.52
C ILE A 295 49.15 15.72 -11.77
N ALA A 296 48.09 16.24 -12.40
CA ALA A 296 48.20 17.13 -13.54
C ALA A 296 48.76 18.53 -13.19
N MET A 297 48.60 18.98 -11.94
CA MET A 297 49.12 20.28 -11.47
C MET A 297 50.58 20.21 -10.97
N THR A 298 51.15 19.01 -10.81
CA THR A 298 52.55 18.82 -10.40
C THR A 298 53.48 18.39 -11.54
N ALA A 299 52.97 18.30 -12.78
CA ALA A 299 53.81 18.03 -13.94
C ALA A 299 54.60 19.31 -14.32
N PRO A 300 55.95 19.30 -14.27
CA PRO A 300 56.76 20.43 -14.70
C PRO A 300 56.60 20.62 -16.22
N SER A 301 56.34 21.85 -16.63
CA SER A 301 56.33 22.27 -18.03
C SER A 301 57.72 22.05 -18.63
N THR A 302 57.91 20.92 -19.32
CA THR A 302 59.05 20.71 -20.22
C THR A 302 58.84 21.57 -21.45
N THR A 303 59.26 22.83 -21.34
CA THR A 303 59.62 23.66 -22.47
C THR A 303 60.94 23.12 -23.01
N THR A 304 60.94 22.61 -24.23
CA THR A 304 62.16 22.33 -24.98
C THR A 304 62.22 23.21 -26.22
N PRO A 305 63.43 23.63 -26.61
CA PRO A 305 63.72 24.87 -27.32
C PRO A 305 63.41 24.86 -28.83
#